data_AF-A0AAD3CMW6-F1
#
_entry.id   AF-A0AAD3CMW6-F1
#
_cell.length_a   1.000
_cell.length_b   1.000
_cell.length_c   1.000
_cell.angle_alpha   90.00
_cell.angle_beta   90.00
_cell.angle_gamma   90.00
#
_symmetry.space_group_name_H-M   'P 1'
#
loop_
_entity.id
_entity.type
_entity.pdbx_description
1 polymer ?
#
loop_
_entity_poly.entity_id
_entity_poly.type
_entity_poly.pdbx_seq_one_letter_code
_entity_poly.pdbx_strand_id
1 'polypeptide(L)'
;MSHSTNASLRGGEEKPSASISDLPNDLLKHCFSFIPGSYVTVAPVSRQFFSNYSTMDMDDSAIMLSAGSLLKIGRNKRTTADAVSNDVKLTEYCFIKNAPKEFMIEVCQSAALKGHKDILECANIFGIEFAEMIGEGIYLMEKLAKEGNLEMIQYFDDKDFGDFEEEEWFDIYARAQSSDHLHIMKWLFQERFRFSKSSSYMQSTIQAYEHVLEGVEAPRVTDTLCRKAAQNGNIEVLEYCHRNNFQFESDVGVASMLNKDKEQALATLKWLRRHGCPWEEDLCRAASSNDNLEALKWARNEGCPWDEDVIMDAAVGGNIAIIKYCLQNECPITEEVCNSAMCNEDHKNALEALKLLRSYSCPWDWMFCYHAIISCNFVAMLWAMRNGCPWTDDTFSLLVERGSVTTIEEVLQFFLQHESSMFIQTTGTLQMDPALVEAIDKRIFQSSNDYHIIEKLKLLCKYGYKWNENIIAEAAEQGRLRVLQWLQYKKTSNR
;
A
#
# COMPACT_ATOMS: atom_id res chain seq x y z
N MET A 1 -63.33 18.34 45.80
CA MET A 1 -62.59 17.50 46.77
C MET A 1 -62.62 16.05 46.27
N SER A 2 -61.63 15.23 46.65
CA SER A 2 -61.71 13.76 46.80
C SER A 2 -62.38 12.87 45.72
N HIS A 3 -61.51 12.09 45.01
CA HIS A 3 -61.54 10.60 44.88
C HIS A 3 -62.68 9.90 44.10
N SER A 4 -62.52 8.78 43.37
CA SER A 4 -61.35 7.98 42.84
C SER A 4 -61.91 6.95 41.78
N THR A 5 -61.27 5.89 41.22
CA THR A 5 -60.03 5.12 41.49
C THR A 5 -59.56 4.28 40.27
N ASN A 6 -58.25 4.08 40.12
CA ASN A 6 -57.46 2.93 39.59
C ASN A 6 -57.94 1.99 38.42
N ALA A 7 -57.16 2.03 37.32
CA ALA A 7 -56.27 0.96 36.78
C ALA A 7 -56.72 -0.18 35.79
N SER A 8 -55.79 -0.48 34.86
CA SER A 8 -55.34 -1.82 34.38
C SER A 8 -55.68 -2.39 32.96
N LEU A 9 -54.71 -2.23 32.03
CA LEU A 9 -54.16 -3.22 31.05
C LEU A 9 -54.90 -3.77 29.78
N ARG A 10 -54.12 -3.73 28.67
CA ARG A 10 -53.99 -4.65 27.50
C ARG A 10 -54.94 -4.60 26.28
N GLY A 11 -54.32 -4.78 25.09
CA GLY A 11 -54.92 -5.02 23.76
C GLY A 11 -54.89 -3.79 22.82
N GLY A 12 -54.39 -3.83 21.58
CA GLY A 12 -53.55 -4.82 20.87
C GLY A 12 -54.12 -5.32 19.54
N GLU A 13 -53.67 -4.77 18.40
CA GLU A 13 -53.93 -5.27 17.04
C GLU A 13 -52.66 -5.14 16.15
N GLU A 14 -52.50 -6.04 15.18
CA GLU A 14 -51.31 -6.20 14.32
C GLU A 14 -51.67 -6.12 12.83
N LYS A 15 -50.73 -5.66 11.98
CA LYS A 15 -50.46 -6.17 10.61
C LYS A 15 -49.40 -5.34 9.86
N PRO A 16 -48.76 -5.87 8.80
CA PRO A 16 -48.70 -7.27 8.37
C PRO A 16 -47.28 -7.86 8.48
N SER A 17 -47.17 -9.13 8.85
CA SER A 17 -45.93 -9.91 8.66
C SER A 17 -45.88 -10.48 7.24
N ALA A 18 -44.67 -10.57 6.66
CA ALA A 18 -44.43 -11.36 5.46
C ALA A 18 -44.73 -12.84 5.73
N SER A 19 -45.28 -13.56 4.75
CA SER A 19 -45.74 -14.93 4.95
C SER A 19 -44.65 -15.94 4.59
N ILE A 20 -44.59 -17.05 5.33
CA ILE A 20 -43.71 -18.18 5.02
C ILE A 20 -44.03 -18.76 3.62
N SER A 21 -45.23 -18.51 3.06
CA SER A 21 -45.59 -18.88 1.67
C SER A 21 -44.70 -18.27 0.59
N ASP A 22 -43.97 -17.20 0.91
CA ASP A 22 -43.36 -16.31 -0.09
C ASP A 22 -41.87 -16.66 -0.33
N LEU A 23 -41.36 -17.69 0.38
CA LEU A 23 -40.00 -18.22 0.25
C LEU A 23 -39.83 -19.12 -0.99
N PRO A 24 -38.66 -19.12 -1.66
CA PRO A 24 -38.29 -20.11 -2.66
C PRO A 24 -38.41 -21.56 -2.12
N ASN A 25 -38.87 -22.48 -2.98
CA ASN A 25 -39.19 -23.87 -2.59
C ASN A 25 -38.03 -24.67 -1.96
N ASP A 26 -36.77 -24.27 -2.20
CA ASP A 26 -35.60 -24.94 -1.63
C ASP A 26 -35.22 -24.41 -0.24
N LEU A 27 -35.43 -23.12 0.03
CA LEU A 27 -35.33 -22.54 1.39
C LEU A 27 -36.37 -23.17 2.33
N LEU A 28 -37.61 -23.36 1.86
CA LEU A 28 -38.69 -23.98 2.63
C LEU A 28 -38.33 -25.38 3.16
N LYS A 29 -37.61 -26.19 2.38
CA LYS A 29 -37.19 -27.55 2.79
C LYS A 29 -36.29 -27.53 4.02
N HIS A 30 -35.44 -26.52 4.15
CA HIS A 30 -34.55 -26.38 5.31
C HIS A 30 -35.25 -25.72 6.50
N CYS A 31 -36.03 -24.65 6.28
CA CYS A 31 -36.77 -23.96 7.35
C CYS A 31 -37.77 -24.87 8.09
N PHE A 32 -38.50 -25.74 7.38
CA PHE A 32 -39.46 -26.66 8.01
C PHE A 32 -38.81 -27.78 8.87
N SER A 33 -37.48 -27.90 8.89
CA SER A 33 -36.80 -28.87 9.75
C SER A 33 -36.69 -28.45 11.23
N PHE A 34 -36.76 -27.14 11.54
CA PHE A 34 -36.47 -26.64 12.90
C PHE A 34 -37.27 -25.36 13.29
N ILE A 35 -38.34 -25.54 14.06
CA ILE A 35 -38.87 -24.55 15.02
C ILE A 35 -39.42 -25.31 16.26
N PRO A 36 -39.44 -24.72 17.47
CA PRO A 36 -38.51 -25.20 18.50
C PRO A 36 -39.15 -25.60 19.84
N GLY A 37 -38.40 -26.30 20.71
CA GLY A 37 -38.89 -26.72 22.01
C GLY A 37 -37.82 -26.94 23.09
N SER A 38 -38.05 -26.35 24.27
CA SER A 38 -37.43 -26.64 25.58
C SER A 38 -35.92 -26.46 25.79
N TYR A 39 -35.58 -25.57 26.73
CA TYR A 39 -34.32 -25.51 27.47
C TYR A 39 -33.96 -26.86 28.15
N VAL A 40 -32.70 -27.32 28.02
CA VAL A 40 -32.00 -28.08 29.07
C VAL A 40 -30.50 -27.72 29.07
N THR A 41 -29.94 -27.40 30.23
CA THR A 41 -28.50 -27.17 30.43
C THR A 41 -27.79 -28.43 30.93
N VAL A 42 -26.88 -29.02 30.15
CA VAL A 42 -25.82 -29.92 30.66
C VAL A 42 -24.54 -29.75 29.83
N ALA A 43 -23.38 -29.86 30.47
CA ALA A 43 -22.07 -29.97 29.83
C ALA A 43 -21.61 -31.46 29.75
N PRO A 44 -20.32 -31.82 29.67
CA PRO A 44 -19.75 -32.28 28.42
C PRO A 44 -19.35 -33.77 28.44
N VAL A 45 -19.73 -34.53 27.41
CA VAL A 45 -19.40 -35.97 27.31
C VAL A 45 -18.79 -36.33 25.94
N SER A 46 -17.68 -37.07 26.03
CA SER A 46 -16.80 -37.70 25.04
C SER A 46 -17.22 -37.88 23.57
N ARG A 47 -16.20 -37.77 22.69
CA ARG A 47 -16.15 -38.41 21.35
C ARG A 47 -16.46 -39.92 21.43
N GLN A 48 -17.54 -40.37 20.79
CA GLN A 48 -17.69 -41.65 20.07
C GLN A 48 -19.18 -41.92 19.82
N PHE A 49 -19.72 -41.54 18.65
CA PHE A 49 -20.91 -42.18 18.03
C PHE A 49 -21.13 -41.64 16.60
N PHE A 50 -20.15 -41.84 15.72
CA PHE A 50 -20.39 -41.77 14.27
C PHE A 50 -20.94 -43.11 13.78
N SER A 51 -22.26 -43.28 13.92
CA SER A 51 -23.00 -44.36 13.27
C SER A 51 -24.47 -43.98 13.14
N ASN A 52 -25.05 -44.23 11.96
CA ASN A 52 -26.48 -44.11 11.67
C ASN A 52 -27.06 -42.68 11.66
N TYR A 53 -26.63 -41.87 10.69
CA TYR A 53 -27.59 -41.19 9.80
C TYR A 53 -27.03 -41.19 8.37
N SER A 54 -27.52 -42.12 7.56
CA SER A 54 -27.39 -42.07 6.10
C SER A 54 -28.42 -41.09 5.53
N THR A 55 -28.18 -40.56 4.32
CA THR A 55 -28.94 -39.46 3.69
C THR A 55 -28.77 -38.07 4.32
N MET A 56 -27.51 -37.67 4.48
CA MET A 56 -27.06 -36.27 4.32
C MET A 56 -25.94 -36.28 3.28
N ASP A 57 -25.90 -35.27 2.40
CA ASP A 57 -24.92 -35.22 1.32
C ASP A 57 -23.51 -34.89 1.83
N MET A 58 -22.48 -35.38 1.12
CA MET A 58 -21.10 -35.35 1.61
C MET A 58 -20.49 -33.93 1.70
N ASP A 59 -21.06 -32.95 1.00
CA ASP A 59 -20.60 -31.56 0.98
C ASP A 59 -20.78 -30.86 2.35
N ASP A 60 -21.90 -31.10 3.04
CA ASP A 60 -22.23 -30.43 4.32
C ASP A 60 -21.18 -30.75 5.41
N SER A 61 -20.57 -31.93 5.34
CA SER A 61 -19.49 -32.32 6.27
C SER A 61 -18.20 -31.52 6.03
N ALA A 62 -17.93 -31.09 4.80
CA ALA A 62 -16.81 -30.21 4.48
C ALA A 62 -17.10 -28.75 4.89
N ILE A 63 -18.36 -28.30 4.74
CA ILE A 63 -18.82 -26.99 5.22
C ILE A 63 -18.72 -26.92 6.75
N MET A 64 -19.21 -27.94 7.47
CA MET A 64 -19.08 -28.07 8.93
C MET A 64 -17.62 -27.98 9.41
N LEU A 65 -16.69 -28.64 8.71
CA LEU A 65 -15.26 -28.66 9.06
C LEU A 65 -14.55 -27.34 8.73
N SER A 66 -14.86 -26.71 7.60
CA SER A 66 -14.28 -25.42 7.21
C SER A 66 -14.80 -24.28 8.10
N ALA A 67 -16.12 -24.13 8.27
CA ALA A 67 -16.74 -23.16 9.17
C ALA A 67 -16.24 -23.32 10.62
N GLY A 68 -16.25 -24.55 11.14
CA GLY A 68 -15.80 -24.87 12.50
C GLY A 68 -14.29 -24.69 12.73
N SER A 69 -13.51 -24.52 11.66
CA SER A 69 -12.09 -24.16 11.69
C SER A 69 -11.90 -22.65 11.53
N LEU A 70 -12.55 -22.01 10.57
CA LEU A 70 -12.54 -20.56 10.32
C LEU A 70 -12.90 -19.77 11.59
N LEU A 71 -14.00 -20.15 12.26
CA LEU A 71 -14.45 -19.56 13.53
C LEU A 71 -13.49 -19.77 14.72
N LYS A 72 -12.47 -20.64 14.59
CA LYS A 72 -11.43 -20.89 15.62
C LYS A 72 -10.04 -20.38 15.25
N ILE A 73 -9.77 -20.18 13.96
CA ILE A 73 -8.47 -19.78 13.43
C ILE A 73 -8.33 -18.25 13.31
N GLY A 74 -9.46 -17.52 13.32
CA GLY A 74 -9.54 -16.07 13.12
C GLY A 74 -8.74 -15.20 14.10
N ARG A 75 -7.43 -15.07 13.87
CA ARG A 75 -6.57 -14.00 14.42
C ARG A 75 -6.87 -12.62 13.81
N ASN A 76 -7.66 -12.59 12.74
CA ASN A 76 -8.19 -11.38 12.11
C ASN A 76 -9.63 -11.70 11.69
N LYS A 77 -10.62 -11.00 12.27
CA LYS A 77 -12.05 -11.26 12.00
C LYS A 77 -12.39 -11.03 10.52
N ARG A 78 -11.91 -9.92 9.97
CA ARG A 78 -12.26 -9.42 8.63
C ARG A 78 -11.88 -10.38 7.51
N THR A 79 -10.67 -10.96 7.52
CA THR A 79 -10.27 -11.97 6.53
C THR A 79 -11.11 -13.24 6.59
N THR A 80 -11.69 -13.57 7.76
CA THR A 80 -12.63 -14.68 7.90
C THR A 80 -14.01 -14.31 7.35
N ALA A 81 -14.47 -13.08 7.59
CA ALA A 81 -15.70 -12.56 7.00
C ALA A 81 -15.61 -12.46 5.47
N ASP A 82 -14.47 -12.02 4.94
CA ASP A 82 -14.17 -11.98 3.50
C ASP A 82 -14.17 -13.37 2.85
N ALA A 83 -13.78 -14.42 3.60
CA ALA A 83 -13.81 -15.80 3.12
C ALA A 83 -15.22 -16.41 3.18
N VAL A 84 -15.97 -16.17 4.27
CA VAL A 84 -17.35 -16.69 4.45
C VAL A 84 -18.30 -16.08 3.43
N SER A 85 -18.27 -14.77 3.24
CA SER A 85 -19.14 -14.04 2.29
C SER A 85 -18.90 -14.35 0.81
N ASN A 86 -17.90 -15.17 0.44
CA ASN A 86 -17.75 -15.69 -0.93
C ASN A 86 -18.56 -16.98 -1.18
N ASP A 87 -19.14 -17.59 -0.14
CA ASP A 87 -19.88 -18.85 -0.21
C ASP A 87 -21.22 -18.69 0.54
N VAL A 88 -22.31 -18.70 -0.24
CA VAL A 88 -23.67 -18.54 0.26
C VAL A 88 -24.04 -19.66 1.23
N LYS A 89 -23.68 -20.92 0.95
CA LYS A 89 -23.98 -22.07 1.82
C LYS A 89 -23.18 -21.99 3.12
N LEU A 90 -21.92 -21.57 3.06
CA LEU A 90 -21.09 -21.34 4.24
C LEU A 90 -21.65 -20.21 5.11
N THR A 91 -22.23 -19.19 4.48
CA THR A 91 -22.87 -18.06 5.15
C THR A 91 -24.22 -18.43 5.77
N GLU A 92 -25.11 -19.12 5.04
CA GLU A 92 -26.34 -19.75 5.57
C GLU A 92 -26.04 -20.67 6.76
N TYR A 93 -24.99 -21.48 6.64
CA TYR A 93 -24.54 -22.35 7.73
C TYR A 93 -24.15 -21.54 8.98
N CYS A 94 -23.41 -20.43 8.83
CA CYS A 94 -23.08 -19.55 9.96
C CYS A 94 -24.31 -18.91 10.61
N PHE A 95 -25.33 -18.53 9.82
CA PHE A 95 -26.62 -18.11 10.36
C PHE A 95 -27.34 -19.23 11.13
N ILE A 96 -27.48 -20.42 10.53
CA ILE A 96 -28.14 -21.59 11.13
C ILE A 96 -27.44 -22.05 12.43
N LYS A 97 -26.13 -21.82 12.56
CA LYS A 97 -25.38 -22.10 13.81
C LYS A 97 -25.36 -20.95 14.82
N ASN A 98 -26.11 -19.87 14.56
CA ASN A 98 -26.23 -18.70 15.43
C ASN A 98 -24.83 -18.11 15.78
N ALA A 99 -24.03 -17.87 14.75
CA ALA A 99 -22.73 -17.21 14.89
C ALA A 99 -22.88 -15.79 15.48
N PRO A 100 -21.84 -15.23 16.13
CA PRO A 100 -21.94 -13.94 16.83
C PRO A 100 -22.43 -12.81 15.91
N LYS A 101 -23.42 -12.02 16.36
CA LYS A 101 -24.06 -11.00 15.52
C LYS A 101 -23.06 -9.99 14.93
N GLU A 102 -22.09 -9.53 15.72
CA GLU A 102 -20.94 -8.71 15.24
C GLU A 102 -20.22 -9.32 14.03
N PHE A 103 -19.92 -10.62 14.09
CA PHE A 103 -19.19 -11.32 13.03
C PHE A 103 -20.07 -11.48 11.78
N MET A 104 -21.36 -11.75 11.97
CA MET A 104 -22.29 -11.83 10.85
C MET A 104 -22.56 -10.45 10.21
N ILE A 105 -22.47 -9.35 10.96
CA ILE A 105 -22.46 -7.99 10.41
C ILE A 105 -21.19 -7.76 9.56
N GLU A 106 -20.00 -8.16 10.02
CA GLU A 106 -18.78 -8.12 9.18
C GLU A 106 -18.92 -8.95 7.89
N VAL A 107 -19.54 -10.14 7.97
CA VAL A 107 -19.86 -10.98 6.80
C VAL A 107 -20.81 -10.27 5.85
N CYS A 108 -21.88 -9.65 6.34
CA CYS A 108 -22.86 -8.93 5.52
C CYS A 108 -22.25 -7.68 4.88
N GLN A 109 -21.43 -6.92 5.60
CA GLN A 109 -20.68 -5.79 5.03
C GLN A 109 -19.75 -6.26 3.90
N SER A 110 -19.02 -7.36 4.08
CA SER A 110 -18.16 -7.93 3.02
C SER A 110 -18.98 -8.44 1.83
N ALA A 111 -20.12 -9.09 2.06
CA ALA A 111 -21.05 -9.54 1.04
C ALA A 111 -21.63 -8.39 0.21
N ALA A 112 -22.05 -7.30 0.87
CA ALA A 112 -22.57 -6.10 0.24
C ALA A 112 -21.56 -5.45 -0.70
N LEU A 113 -20.30 -5.30 -0.28
CA LEU A 113 -19.26 -4.68 -1.11
C LEU A 113 -18.99 -5.46 -2.41
N LYS A 114 -19.19 -6.78 -2.36
CA LYS A 114 -19.05 -7.71 -3.50
C LYS A 114 -20.33 -7.86 -4.35
N GLY A 115 -21.46 -7.27 -3.93
CA GLY A 115 -22.74 -7.39 -4.63
C GLY A 115 -23.56 -8.66 -4.32
N HIS A 116 -23.24 -9.41 -3.27
CA HIS A 116 -23.96 -10.64 -2.88
C HIS A 116 -25.29 -10.30 -2.17
N LYS A 117 -26.28 -9.87 -2.95
CA LYS A 117 -27.63 -9.50 -2.51
C LYS A 117 -28.38 -10.65 -1.83
N ASP A 118 -28.19 -11.86 -2.33
CA ASP A 118 -28.71 -13.12 -1.78
C ASP A 118 -28.32 -13.31 -0.30
N ILE A 119 -27.04 -13.12 0.04
CA ILE A 119 -26.55 -13.19 1.43
C ILE A 119 -27.24 -12.15 2.33
N LEU A 120 -27.56 -10.97 1.80
CA LEU A 120 -28.23 -9.90 2.54
C LEU A 120 -29.73 -10.17 2.75
N GLU A 121 -30.40 -10.77 1.76
CA GLU A 121 -31.78 -11.23 1.91
C GLU A 121 -31.86 -12.37 2.96
N CYS A 122 -30.90 -13.30 2.96
CA CYS A 122 -30.74 -14.27 4.05
C CYS A 122 -30.53 -13.60 5.42
N ALA A 123 -29.65 -12.58 5.50
CA ALA A 123 -29.33 -11.91 6.76
C ALA A 123 -30.57 -11.29 7.46
N ASN A 124 -31.47 -10.72 6.67
CA ASN A 124 -32.74 -10.18 7.15
C ASN A 124 -33.66 -11.27 7.73
N ILE A 125 -33.74 -12.45 7.09
CA ILE A 125 -34.52 -13.60 7.59
C ILE A 125 -34.01 -14.07 8.96
N PHE A 126 -32.70 -13.94 9.22
CA PHE A 126 -32.07 -14.30 10.50
C PHE A 126 -31.96 -13.15 11.51
N GLY A 127 -32.63 -12.00 11.28
CA GLY A 127 -32.72 -10.92 12.26
C GLY A 127 -31.46 -10.07 12.43
N ILE A 128 -30.69 -9.89 11.34
CA ILE A 128 -29.74 -8.78 11.22
C ILE A 128 -30.41 -7.70 10.37
N GLU A 129 -30.64 -6.54 10.96
CA GLU A 129 -31.31 -5.43 10.29
C GLU A 129 -30.32 -4.66 9.41
N PHE A 130 -30.79 -4.15 8.27
CA PHE A 130 -29.92 -3.45 7.30
C PHE A 130 -29.24 -2.21 7.91
N ALA A 131 -29.88 -1.51 8.84
CA ALA A 131 -29.27 -0.42 9.61
C ALA A 131 -28.02 -0.88 10.41
N GLU A 132 -28.05 -2.08 11.00
CA GLU A 132 -26.91 -2.65 11.72
C GLU A 132 -25.77 -3.06 10.77
N MET A 133 -26.10 -3.39 9.51
CA MET A 133 -25.10 -3.64 8.46
C MET A 133 -24.45 -2.34 7.97
N ILE A 134 -25.22 -1.27 7.83
CA ILE A 134 -24.74 0.05 7.39
C ILE A 134 -23.78 0.65 8.43
N GLY A 135 -24.11 0.51 9.72
CA GLY A 135 -23.31 0.98 10.85
C GLY A 135 -23.58 2.45 11.22
N GLU A 136 -23.11 2.87 12.40
CA GLU A 136 -23.17 4.26 12.83
C GLU A 136 -22.43 5.16 11.82
N GLY A 137 -23.09 6.24 11.36
CA GLY A 137 -22.51 7.20 10.42
C GLY A 137 -22.24 6.61 9.03
N ILE A 138 -23.22 5.91 8.44
CA ILE A 138 -23.31 5.49 7.03
C ILE A 138 -22.07 4.79 6.41
N TYR A 139 -21.17 4.25 7.23
CA TYR A 139 -19.86 3.77 6.82
C TYR A 139 -19.87 2.75 5.66
N LEU A 140 -20.87 1.86 5.59
CA LEU A 140 -21.01 0.94 4.46
C LEU A 140 -21.32 1.68 3.15
N MET A 141 -22.22 2.67 3.18
CA MET A 141 -22.62 3.46 2.00
C MET A 141 -21.48 4.35 1.51
N GLU A 142 -20.75 5.00 2.44
CA GLU A 142 -19.50 5.72 2.12
C GLU A 142 -18.50 4.82 1.38
N LYS A 143 -18.37 3.56 1.82
CA LYS A 143 -17.41 2.60 1.30
C LYS A 143 -17.84 2.05 -0.05
N LEU A 144 -19.12 1.71 -0.23
CA LEU A 144 -19.70 1.36 -1.53
C LEU A 144 -19.53 2.50 -2.54
N ALA A 145 -19.72 3.76 -2.10
CA ALA A 145 -19.52 4.94 -2.93
C ALA A 145 -18.05 5.15 -3.32
N LYS A 146 -17.12 4.84 -2.43
CA LYS A 146 -15.67 4.84 -2.70
C LYS A 146 -15.23 3.70 -3.63
N GLU A 147 -15.89 2.55 -3.57
CA GLU A 147 -15.60 1.36 -4.37
C GLU A 147 -16.37 1.31 -5.70
N GLY A 148 -17.30 2.25 -5.94
CA GLY A 148 -18.01 2.42 -7.22
C GLY A 148 -19.27 1.56 -7.37
N ASN A 149 -19.73 0.92 -6.29
CA ASN A 149 -20.81 -0.07 -6.32
C ASN A 149 -22.20 0.58 -6.27
N LEU A 150 -22.58 1.27 -7.35
CA LEU A 150 -23.88 1.93 -7.51
C LEU A 150 -25.06 0.97 -7.35
N GLU A 151 -24.97 -0.24 -7.91
CA GLU A 151 -26.06 -1.22 -7.86
C GLU A 151 -26.41 -1.61 -6.42
N MET A 152 -25.42 -1.63 -5.52
CA MET A 152 -25.66 -1.90 -4.11
C MET A 152 -26.16 -0.67 -3.34
N ILE A 153 -25.67 0.54 -3.64
CA ILE A 153 -26.20 1.78 -3.07
C ILE A 153 -27.70 1.90 -3.40
N GLN A 154 -28.06 1.66 -4.67
CA GLN A 154 -29.45 1.57 -5.13
C GLN A 154 -30.24 0.48 -4.39
N TYR A 155 -29.65 -0.70 -4.16
CA TYR A 155 -30.30 -1.77 -3.41
C TYR A 155 -30.55 -1.46 -1.93
N PHE A 156 -29.68 -0.68 -1.26
CA PHE A 156 -29.95 -0.21 0.11
C PHE A 156 -31.01 0.91 0.14
N ASP A 157 -31.01 1.77 -0.88
CA ASP A 157 -31.94 2.90 -1.05
C ASP A 157 -33.37 2.46 -1.44
N ASP A 158 -33.52 1.55 -2.41
CA ASP A 158 -34.79 0.93 -2.85
C ASP A 158 -35.56 0.22 -1.72
N LYS A 159 -34.89 -0.05 -0.59
CA LYS A 159 -35.46 -0.75 0.58
C LYS A 159 -35.84 0.20 1.72
N ASP A 160 -35.76 1.52 1.50
CA ASP A 160 -36.34 2.58 2.36
C ASP A 160 -35.75 2.60 3.79
N PHE A 161 -34.44 2.32 3.91
CA PHE A 161 -33.76 2.14 5.20
C PHE A 161 -33.15 3.43 5.77
N GLY A 162 -34.04 4.26 6.31
CA GLY A 162 -33.70 5.46 7.07
C GLY A 162 -33.92 6.74 6.26
N ASP A 163 -34.52 7.74 6.91
CA ASP A 163 -34.57 9.11 6.41
C ASP A 163 -33.16 9.74 6.47
N PHE A 164 -32.26 9.29 5.58
CA PHE A 164 -30.88 9.81 5.52
C PHE A 164 -30.87 11.33 5.36
N GLU A 165 -30.11 12.03 6.21
CA GLU A 165 -30.06 13.50 6.18
C GLU A 165 -29.31 14.02 4.93
N GLU A 166 -29.53 15.29 4.56
CA GLU A 166 -28.86 15.91 3.40
C GLU A 166 -27.32 15.87 3.54
N GLU A 167 -26.81 15.89 4.78
CA GLU A 167 -25.38 15.75 5.07
C GLU A 167 -24.86 14.30 4.85
N GLU A 168 -25.66 13.28 5.10
CA GLU A 168 -25.27 11.87 4.89
C GLU A 168 -25.21 11.53 3.39
N TRP A 169 -26.20 11.96 2.60
CA TRP A 169 -26.12 11.85 1.14
C TRP A 169 -24.96 12.67 0.55
N PHE A 170 -24.62 13.80 1.17
CA PHE A 170 -23.47 14.61 0.79
C PHE A 170 -22.13 13.89 1.06
N ASP A 171 -21.98 13.17 2.18
CA ASP A 171 -20.78 12.37 2.44
C ASP A 171 -20.66 11.20 1.44
N ILE A 172 -21.76 10.50 1.12
CA ILE A 172 -21.79 9.47 0.05
C ILE A 172 -21.32 10.08 -1.28
N TYR A 173 -21.84 11.26 -1.65
CA TYR A 173 -21.41 12.00 -2.85
C TYR A 173 -19.93 12.38 -2.78
N ALA A 174 -19.44 12.89 -1.66
CA ALA A 174 -18.04 13.29 -1.47
C ALA A 174 -17.07 12.09 -1.59
N ARG A 175 -17.48 10.89 -1.14
CA ARG A 175 -16.69 9.66 -1.33
C ARG A 175 -16.71 9.19 -2.78
N ALA A 176 -17.86 9.26 -3.46
CA ALA A 176 -17.93 9.02 -4.90
C ALA A 176 -17.03 9.99 -5.68
N GLN A 177 -17.09 11.30 -5.39
CA GLN A 177 -16.25 12.34 -6.01
C GLN A 177 -14.76 12.14 -5.73
N SER A 178 -14.37 11.77 -4.49
CA SER A 178 -12.97 11.52 -4.13
C SER A 178 -12.31 10.42 -4.97
N SER A 179 -13.14 9.50 -5.47
CA SER A 179 -12.76 8.33 -6.27
C SER A 179 -13.27 8.39 -7.72
N ASP A 180 -13.89 9.52 -8.12
CA ASP A 180 -14.39 9.84 -9.47
C ASP A 180 -15.45 8.89 -10.03
N HIS A 181 -16.28 8.32 -9.17
CA HIS A 181 -17.39 7.43 -9.54
C HIS A 181 -18.58 8.23 -10.08
N LEU A 182 -18.39 8.81 -11.27
CA LEU A 182 -19.31 9.74 -11.90
C LEU A 182 -20.73 9.16 -12.04
N HIS A 183 -20.89 7.86 -12.27
CA HIS A 183 -22.19 7.17 -12.33
C HIS A 183 -22.99 7.27 -11.03
N ILE A 184 -22.33 7.15 -9.88
CA ILE A 184 -22.96 7.36 -8.56
C ILE A 184 -23.36 8.83 -8.40
N MET A 185 -22.48 9.75 -8.82
CA MET A 185 -22.75 11.18 -8.77
C MET A 185 -23.94 11.56 -9.67
N LYS A 186 -24.10 10.94 -10.86
CA LYS A 186 -25.27 11.13 -11.74
C LYS A 186 -26.55 10.71 -11.04
N TRP A 187 -26.55 9.51 -10.45
CA TRP A 187 -27.74 8.93 -9.82
C TRP A 187 -28.17 9.68 -8.56
N LEU A 188 -27.23 9.99 -7.65
CA LEU A 188 -27.51 10.81 -6.47
C LEU A 188 -28.10 12.17 -6.86
N PHE A 189 -27.55 12.81 -7.89
CA PHE A 189 -28.04 14.10 -8.38
C PHE A 189 -29.46 14.02 -8.96
N GLN A 190 -29.82 12.92 -9.63
CA GLN A 190 -31.13 12.74 -10.25
C GLN A 190 -32.23 12.35 -9.24
N GLU A 191 -31.92 11.43 -8.33
CA GLU A 191 -32.93 10.77 -7.48
C GLU A 191 -32.95 11.25 -6.02
N ARG A 192 -31.91 11.95 -5.53
CA ARG A 192 -31.79 12.36 -4.12
C ARG A 192 -31.54 13.85 -3.89
N PHE A 193 -30.72 14.53 -4.70
CA PHE A 193 -30.53 15.98 -4.55
C PHE A 193 -31.72 16.81 -5.07
N ARG A 194 -32.41 17.52 -4.16
CA ARG A 194 -33.44 18.52 -4.51
C ARG A 194 -33.31 19.83 -3.71
N PHE A 195 -32.18 20.50 -3.92
CA PHE A 195 -31.88 21.89 -3.54
C PHE A 195 -31.98 22.28 -2.05
N SER A 196 -30.82 22.42 -1.40
CA SER A 196 -30.64 23.37 -0.30
C SER A 196 -29.26 24.05 -0.37
N LYS A 197 -29.07 25.16 0.38
CA LYS A 197 -27.82 25.95 0.38
C LYS A 197 -27.04 25.72 1.67
N SER A 198 -26.07 24.80 1.64
CA SER A 198 -25.09 24.63 2.72
C SER A 198 -23.65 24.49 2.17
N SER A 199 -22.66 24.65 3.07
CA SER A 199 -21.21 24.54 2.86
C SER A 199 -20.59 25.31 1.67
N SER A 200 -20.02 26.48 1.96
CA SER A 200 -19.35 27.35 0.96
C SER A 200 -17.94 26.91 0.53
N TYR A 201 -17.44 25.74 0.96
CA TYR A 201 -16.02 25.37 0.80
C TYR A 201 -15.74 24.25 -0.22
N MET A 202 -16.71 23.40 -0.57
CA MET A 202 -16.56 22.41 -1.66
C MET A 202 -17.38 22.74 -2.92
N GLN A 203 -18.18 23.81 -2.87
CA GLN A 203 -19.15 24.15 -3.91
C GLN A 203 -18.55 24.25 -5.33
N SER A 204 -17.34 24.79 -5.51
CA SER A 204 -16.77 24.99 -6.86
C SER A 204 -16.46 23.69 -7.61
N THR A 205 -15.93 22.66 -6.94
CA THR A 205 -15.67 21.36 -7.57
C THR A 205 -16.96 20.57 -7.73
N ILE A 206 -17.85 20.61 -6.73
CA ILE A 206 -19.16 19.96 -6.78
C ILE A 206 -19.99 20.55 -7.93
N GLN A 207 -20.14 21.87 -8.02
CA GLN A 207 -20.82 22.57 -9.14
C GLN A 207 -20.24 22.24 -10.50
N ALA A 208 -18.91 22.17 -10.62
CA ALA A 208 -18.31 21.82 -11.90
C ALA A 208 -18.62 20.38 -12.32
N TYR A 209 -18.78 19.44 -11.37
CA TYR A 209 -19.33 18.12 -11.65
C TYR A 209 -20.85 18.18 -11.91
N GLU A 210 -21.65 18.89 -11.10
CA GLU A 210 -23.11 19.05 -11.28
C GLU A 210 -23.44 19.58 -12.69
N HIS A 211 -22.73 20.60 -13.18
CA HIS A 211 -22.99 21.15 -14.51
C HIS A 211 -22.49 20.25 -15.66
N VAL A 212 -21.58 19.27 -15.42
CA VAL A 212 -21.32 18.16 -16.37
C VAL A 212 -22.57 17.27 -16.50
N LEU A 213 -23.37 17.15 -15.43
CA LEU A 213 -24.60 16.34 -15.38
C LEU A 213 -25.81 17.10 -15.94
N GLU A 214 -25.93 18.40 -15.66
CA GLU A 214 -27.03 19.24 -16.16
C GLU A 214 -26.86 19.67 -17.63
N GLY A 215 -25.63 19.76 -18.13
CA GLY A 215 -25.34 20.27 -19.48
C GLY A 215 -25.50 21.78 -19.63
N VAL A 216 -25.45 22.53 -18.53
CA VAL A 216 -25.57 23.99 -18.45
C VAL A 216 -24.19 24.66 -18.55
N GLU A 217 -24.11 25.85 -19.15
CA GLU A 217 -22.84 26.59 -19.31
C GLU A 217 -22.34 27.25 -18.01
N ALA A 218 -21.03 27.10 -17.76
CA ALA A 218 -20.22 27.73 -16.71
C ALA A 218 -20.52 27.34 -15.24
N PRO A 219 -19.46 26.94 -14.51
CA PRO A 219 -18.69 27.93 -13.73
C PRO A 219 -17.27 28.08 -14.27
N ARG A 220 -16.40 28.79 -13.52
CA ARG A 220 -14.94 28.73 -13.75
C ARG A 220 -14.46 27.29 -13.56
N VAL A 221 -14.10 26.63 -14.66
CA VAL A 221 -13.31 25.39 -14.62
C VAL A 221 -12.03 25.65 -13.83
N THR A 222 -11.70 24.75 -12.90
CA THR A 222 -10.50 24.86 -12.08
C THR A 222 -9.43 23.89 -12.57
N ASP A 223 -8.18 24.31 -12.41
CA ASP A 223 -7.00 23.47 -12.58
C ASP A 223 -7.10 22.17 -11.74
N THR A 224 -7.49 22.28 -10.46
CA THR A 224 -7.70 21.14 -9.55
C THR A 224 -8.68 20.10 -10.11
N LEU A 225 -9.78 20.55 -10.75
CA LEU A 225 -10.73 19.65 -11.41
C LEU A 225 -10.08 18.90 -12.58
N CYS A 226 -9.33 19.61 -13.41
CA CYS A 226 -8.66 19.03 -14.58
C CYS A 226 -7.61 18.00 -14.17
N ARG A 227 -6.72 18.34 -13.22
CA ARG A 227 -5.76 17.37 -12.65
C ARG A 227 -6.44 16.16 -12.03
N LYS A 228 -7.53 16.36 -11.27
CA LYS A 228 -8.24 15.25 -10.61
C LYS A 228 -8.91 14.34 -11.64
N ALA A 229 -9.65 14.88 -12.60
CA ALA A 229 -10.27 14.11 -13.68
C ALA A 229 -9.24 13.35 -14.53
N ALA A 230 -8.09 13.98 -14.80
CA ALA A 230 -6.96 13.32 -15.47
C ALA A 230 -6.39 12.15 -14.64
N GLN A 231 -6.17 12.34 -13.33
CA GLN A 231 -5.66 11.31 -12.42
C GLN A 231 -6.54 10.05 -12.38
N ASN A 232 -7.86 10.18 -12.45
CA ASN A 232 -8.77 9.02 -12.41
C ASN A 232 -9.18 8.56 -13.83
N GLY A 233 -8.74 9.27 -14.87
CA GLY A 233 -9.06 9.00 -16.27
C GLY A 233 -10.50 9.27 -16.68
N ASN A 234 -11.16 10.24 -16.03
CA ASN A 234 -12.53 10.65 -16.33
C ASN A 234 -12.57 11.58 -17.56
N ILE A 235 -12.72 10.96 -18.73
CA ILE A 235 -12.75 11.66 -20.02
C ILE A 235 -13.98 12.57 -20.16
N GLU A 236 -15.13 12.25 -19.55
CA GLU A 236 -16.33 13.08 -19.66
C GLU A 236 -16.13 14.46 -19.00
N VAL A 237 -15.52 14.47 -17.81
CA VAL A 237 -15.21 15.73 -17.09
C VAL A 237 -14.12 16.51 -17.80
N LEU A 238 -13.09 15.86 -18.34
CA LEU A 238 -12.08 16.52 -19.18
C LEU A 238 -12.69 17.13 -20.45
N GLU A 239 -13.64 16.45 -21.10
CA GLU A 239 -14.34 16.99 -22.27
C GLU A 239 -15.19 18.21 -21.89
N TYR A 240 -15.91 18.17 -20.76
CA TYR A 240 -16.62 19.36 -20.23
C TYR A 240 -15.66 20.53 -19.97
N CYS A 241 -14.49 20.28 -19.37
CA CYS A 241 -13.47 21.31 -19.16
C CYS A 241 -13.03 21.95 -20.48
N HIS A 242 -12.76 21.13 -21.50
CA HIS A 242 -12.40 21.60 -22.84
C HIS A 242 -13.53 22.37 -23.54
N ARG A 243 -14.78 21.89 -23.48
CA ARG A 243 -15.96 22.60 -24.02
C ARG A 243 -16.14 23.99 -23.40
N ASN A 244 -15.82 24.16 -22.11
CA ASN A 244 -15.84 25.43 -21.40
C ASN A 244 -14.57 26.30 -21.65
N ASN A 245 -13.79 25.99 -22.69
CA ASN A 245 -12.56 26.69 -23.10
C ASN A 245 -11.45 26.71 -22.02
N PHE A 246 -11.38 25.69 -21.16
CA PHE A 246 -10.21 25.52 -20.30
C PHE A 246 -8.99 25.11 -21.15
N GLN A 247 -7.88 25.84 -20.98
CA GLN A 247 -6.60 25.50 -21.58
C GLN A 247 -5.84 24.57 -20.65
N PHE A 248 -5.58 23.33 -21.09
CA PHE A 248 -4.78 22.39 -20.31
C PHE A 248 -3.31 22.81 -20.26
N GLU A 249 -2.72 22.74 -19.08
CA GLU A 249 -1.27 22.90 -18.83
C GLU A 249 -0.61 21.52 -18.67
N SER A 250 0.73 21.47 -18.66
CA SER A 250 1.51 20.22 -18.75
C SER A 250 1.28 19.29 -17.56
N ASP A 251 1.00 19.86 -16.39
CA ASP A 251 0.71 19.20 -15.13
C ASP A 251 -0.58 18.34 -15.16
N VAL A 252 -1.57 18.70 -16.00
CA VAL A 252 -2.77 17.86 -16.25
C VAL A 252 -2.37 16.57 -16.98
N GLY A 253 -1.38 16.66 -17.87
CA GLY A 253 -0.73 15.49 -18.48
C GLY A 253 -0.02 14.63 -17.44
N VAL A 254 0.82 15.25 -16.60
CA VAL A 254 1.54 14.58 -15.49
C VAL A 254 0.57 13.89 -14.53
N ALA A 255 -0.51 14.55 -14.13
CA ALA A 255 -1.52 14.01 -13.22
C ALA A 255 -2.16 12.71 -13.74
N SER A 256 -2.33 12.56 -15.06
CA SER A 256 -2.85 11.32 -15.64
C SER A 256 -1.95 10.10 -15.45
N MET A 257 -0.64 10.28 -15.20
CA MET A 257 0.30 9.20 -14.90
C MET A 257 0.15 8.67 -13.46
N LEU A 258 -0.57 9.39 -12.59
CA LEU A 258 -0.89 8.97 -11.22
C LEU A 258 -2.13 8.05 -11.14
N ASN A 259 -2.71 7.65 -12.28
CA ASN A 259 -3.75 6.63 -12.30
C ASN A 259 -3.17 5.24 -11.99
N LYS A 260 -3.89 4.44 -11.22
CA LYS A 260 -3.51 3.05 -10.92
C LYS A 260 -3.67 2.14 -12.13
N ASP A 261 -4.60 2.45 -13.02
CA ASP A 261 -4.74 1.77 -14.31
C ASP A 261 -3.80 2.41 -15.33
N LYS A 262 -2.77 1.66 -15.74
CA LYS A 262 -1.75 2.11 -16.69
C LYS A 262 -2.27 2.25 -18.12
N GLU A 263 -3.32 1.49 -18.50
CA GLU A 263 -3.97 1.60 -19.80
C GLU A 263 -4.90 2.83 -19.85
N GLN A 264 -5.66 3.08 -18.78
CA GLN A 264 -6.50 4.27 -18.66
C GLN A 264 -5.66 5.56 -18.54
N ALA A 265 -4.52 5.52 -17.84
CA ALA A 265 -3.53 6.60 -17.85
C ALA A 265 -3.11 6.95 -19.28
N LEU A 266 -2.73 5.95 -20.08
CA LEU A 266 -2.32 6.10 -21.47
C LEU A 266 -3.46 6.57 -22.38
N ALA A 267 -4.69 6.08 -22.17
CA ALA A 267 -5.87 6.54 -22.90
C ALA A 267 -6.18 8.02 -22.62
N THR A 268 -6.06 8.42 -21.35
CA THR A 268 -6.28 9.80 -20.89
C THR A 268 -5.21 10.75 -21.43
N LEU A 269 -3.94 10.36 -21.40
CA LEU A 269 -2.85 11.14 -21.96
C LEU A 269 -2.99 11.32 -23.48
N LYS A 270 -3.38 10.26 -24.20
CA LYS A 270 -3.72 10.33 -25.64
C LYS A 270 -4.90 11.26 -25.93
N TRP A 271 -5.88 11.33 -25.03
CA TRP A 271 -6.99 12.27 -25.15
C TRP A 271 -6.53 13.72 -24.90
N LEU A 272 -5.78 13.97 -23.83
CA LEU A 272 -5.26 15.29 -23.47
C LEU A 272 -4.40 15.88 -24.60
N ARG A 273 -3.49 15.08 -25.17
CA ARG A 273 -2.63 15.53 -26.27
C ARG A 273 -3.41 15.94 -27.52
N ARG A 274 -4.50 15.23 -27.85
CA ARG A 274 -5.36 15.57 -29.00
C ARG A 274 -6.09 16.90 -28.83
N HIS A 275 -6.33 17.31 -27.58
CA HIS A 275 -6.99 18.58 -27.23
C HIS A 275 -5.99 19.69 -26.87
N GLY A 276 -4.75 19.58 -27.35
CA GLY A 276 -3.75 20.65 -27.26
C GLY A 276 -2.98 20.73 -25.94
N CYS A 277 -3.11 19.76 -25.05
CA CYS A 277 -2.32 19.71 -23.82
C CYS A 277 -0.80 19.69 -24.16
N PRO A 278 0.00 20.62 -23.59
CA PRO A 278 1.45 20.63 -23.75
C PRO A 278 2.08 19.48 -22.93
N TRP A 279 3.37 19.26 -23.14
CA TRP A 279 4.15 18.35 -22.30
C TRP A 279 5.59 18.82 -22.16
N GLU A 280 6.19 18.42 -21.05
CA GLU A 280 7.53 18.77 -20.58
C GLU A 280 8.15 17.48 -19.98
N GLU A 281 9.41 17.53 -19.57
CA GLU A 281 10.21 16.35 -19.20
C GLU A 281 9.61 15.57 -18.01
N ASP A 282 8.93 16.28 -17.09
CA ASP A 282 8.15 15.73 -15.99
C ASP A 282 7.09 14.69 -16.41
N LEU A 283 6.56 14.75 -17.64
CA LEU A 283 5.60 13.75 -18.12
C LEU A 283 6.28 12.38 -18.33
N CYS A 284 7.46 12.38 -18.94
CA CYS A 284 8.25 11.15 -19.10
C CYS A 284 8.78 10.67 -17.75
N ARG A 285 9.15 11.60 -16.84
CA ARG A 285 9.51 11.28 -15.47
C ARG A 285 8.39 10.56 -14.74
N ALA A 286 7.20 11.16 -14.67
CA ALA A 286 6.06 10.58 -13.95
C ALA A 286 5.59 9.23 -14.55
N ALA A 287 5.70 9.05 -15.86
CA ALA A 287 5.49 7.74 -16.49
C ALA A 287 6.53 6.70 -16.03
N SER A 288 7.78 7.12 -15.77
CA SER A 288 8.86 6.28 -15.26
C SER A 288 8.70 5.88 -13.80
N SER A 289 8.44 6.84 -12.90
CA SER A 289 8.27 6.57 -11.46
C SER A 289 7.02 5.73 -11.16
N ASN A 290 5.97 5.82 -12.00
CA ASN A 290 4.77 4.97 -11.91
C ASN A 290 4.88 3.64 -12.70
N ASP A 291 6.08 3.27 -13.19
CA ASP A 291 6.36 2.04 -13.95
C ASP A 291 5.46 1.88 -15.21
N ASN A 292 5.01 2.98 -15.81
CA ASN A 292 4.16 2.98 -17.00
C ASN A 292 4.98 3.06 -18.31
N LEU A 293 5.67 1.96 -18.62
CA LEU A 293 6.50 1.81 -19.82
C LEU A 293 5.74 2.12 -21.13
N GLU A 294 4.47 1.75 -21.26
CA GLU A 294 3.72 1.99 -22.50
C GLU A 294 3.30 3.46 -22.67
N ALA A 295 3.06 4.18 -21.57
CA ALA A 295 2.90 5.63 -21.61
C ALA A 295 4.22 6.34 -21.95
N LEU A 296 5.34 5.94 -21.33
CA LEU A 296 6.66 6.48 -21.64
C LEU A 296 7.04 6.28 -23.10
N LYS A 297 6.87 5.06 -23.64
CA LYS A 297 7.08 4.74 -25.06
C LYS A 297 6.24 5.63 -25.97
N TRP A 298 4.95 5.76 -25.68
CA TRP A 298 4.04 6.52 -26.53
C TRP A 298 4.38 8.03 -26.50
N ALA A 299 4.57 8.61 -25.31
CA ALA A 299 4.98 10.01 -25.17
C ALA A 299 6.30 10.27 -25.91
N ARG A 300 7.30 9.39 -25.77
CA ARG A 300 8.60 9.56 -26.45
C ARG A 300 8.48 9.45 -27.97
N ASN A 301 7.70 8.50 -28.49
CA ASN A 301 7.47 8.34 -29.94
C ASN A 301 6.77 9.55 -30.59
N GLU A 302 5.93 10.27 -29.83
CA GLU A 302 5.24 11.48 -30.30
C GLU A 302 6.07 12.77 -30.11
N GLY A 303 7.30 12.65 -29.59
CA GLY A 303 8.22 13.78 -29.39
C GLY A 303 8.13 14.47 -28.03
N CYS A 304 7.77 13.76 -26.96
CA CYS A 304 8.00 14.25 -25.60
C CYS A 304 9.51 14.35 -25.31
N PRO A 305 10.00 15.47 -24.75
CA PRO A 305 11.37 15.58 -24.26
C PRO A 305 11.60 14.66 -23.06
N TRP A 306 12.86 14.35 -22.78
CA TRP A 306 13.30 13.60 -21.60
C TRP A 306 14.74 13.93 -21.22
N ASP A 307 15.07 13.70 -19.96
CA ASP A 307 16.35 13.97 -19.30
C ASP A 307 16.87 12.72 -18.55
N GLU A 308 17.97 12.85 -17.83
CA GLU A 308 18.51 11.80 -16.96
C GLU A 308 17.56 11.41 -15.81
N ASP A 309 16.71 12.32 -15.31
CA ASP A 309 15.79 12.03 -14.22
C ASP A 309 14.78 10.92 -14.58
N VAL A 310 14.41 10.78 -15.86
CA VAL A 310 13.58 9.67 -16.34
C VAL A 310 14.24 8.30 -16.10
N ILE A 311 15.56 8.16 -16.29
CA ILE A 311 16.26 6.90 -16.02
C ILE A 311 16.67 6.78 -14.55
N MET A 312 16.85 7.89 -13.82
CA MET A 312 17.08 7.85 -12.37
C MET A 312 15.83 7.38 -11.61
N ASP A 313 14.64 7.93 -11.88
CA ASP A 313 13.38 7.45 -11.30
C ASP A 313 13.15 5.96 -11.61
N ALA A 314 13.52 5.49 -12.81
CA ALA A 314 13.46 4.07 -13.17
C ALA A 314 14.43 3.21 -12.33
N ALA A 315 15.62 3.74 -12.01
CA ALA A 315 16.60 3.08 -11.17
C ALA A 315 16.14 3.02 -9.70
N VAL A 316 15.57 4.12 -9.16
CA VAL A 316 14.95 4.17 -7.83
C VAL A 316 13.81 3.15 -7.71
N GLY A 317 12.95 3.03 -8.72
CA GLY A 317 11.85 2.05 -8.74
C GLY A 317 12.29 0.59 -8.92
N GLY A 318 13.52 0.34 -9.40
CA GLY A 318 13.95 -0.99 -9.83
C GLY A 318 13.28 -1.46 -11.13
N ASN A 319 12.82 -0.51 -11.96
CA ASN A 319 11.97 -0.71 -13.13
C ASN A 319 12.80 -1.15 -14.34
N ILE A 320 13.38 -2.36 -14.29
CA ILE A 320 14.34 -2.92 -15.27
C ILE A 320 13.87 -2.76 -16.73
N ALA A 321 12.56 -2.91 -17.00
CA ALA A 321 12.01 -2.77 -18.35
C ALA A 321 12.08 -1.33 -18.88
N ILE A 322 11.94 -0.33 -17.99
CA ILE A 322 12.07 1.09 -18.31
C ILE A 322 13.54 1.48 -18.43
N ILE A 323 14.40 1.06 -17.49
CA ILE A 323 15.86 1.27 -17.58
C ILE A 323 16.38 0.76 -18.93
N LYS A 324 15.98 -0.45 -19.33
CA LYS A 324 16.33 -1.02 -20.63
C LYS A 324 15.82 -0.18 -21.81
N TYR A 325 14.59 0.34 -21.74
CA TYR A 325 14.04 1.20 -22.80
C TYR A 325 14.81 2.53 -22.92
N CYS A 326 15.09 3.19 -21.81
CA CYS A 326 15.86 4.44 -21.78
C CYS A 326 17.26 4.26 -22.38
N LEU A 327 17.98 3.21 -21.97
CA LEU A 327 19.31 2.87 -22.50
C LEU A 327 19.29 2.50 -24.01
N GLN A 328 18.20 1.92 -24.50
CA GLN A 328 18.05 1.55 -25.92
C GLN A 328 17.66 2.72 -26.83
N ASN A 329 17.30 3.88 -26.27
CA ASN A 329 16.80 5.05 -27.03
C ASN A 329 17.59 6.34 -26.72
N GLU A 330 18.83 6.20 -26.23
CA GLU A 330 19.75 7.31 -25.98
C GLU A 330 19.18 8.37 -25.01
N CYS A 331 18.51 7.91 -23.94
CA CYS A 331 18.23 8.70 -22.75
C CYS A 331 19.56 9.19 -22.13
N PRO A 332 19.65 10.45 -21.65
CA PRO A 332 20.85 10.92 -20.96
C PRO A 332 21.25 10.03 -19.78
N ILE A 333 22.56 9.87 -19.57
CA ILE A 333 23.13 9.07 -18.49
C ILE A 333 24.24 9.85 -17.78
N THR A 334 24.12 9.92 -16.45
CA THR A 334 25.07 10.57 -15.54
C THR A 334 25.65 9.54 -14.56
N GLU A 335 26.64 9.93 -13.75
CA GLU A 335 27.19 9.08 -12.68
C GLU A 335 26.13 8.80 -11.59
N GLU A 336 25.18 9.72 -11.42
CA GLU A 336 24.09 9.63 -10.44
C GLU A 336 23.06 8.54 -10.78
N VAL A 337 22.95 8.11 -12.05
CA VAL A 337 22.02 7.03 -12.46
C VAL A 337 22.36 5.70 -11.79
N CYS A 338 23.65 5.42 -11.57
CA CYS A 338 24.05 4.25 -10.77
C CYS A 338 23.72 4.45 -9.29
N ASN A 339 23.88 5.66 -8.75
CA ASN A 339 23.68 5.98 -7.33
C ASN A 339 22.20 5.88 -6.94
N SER A 340 21.30 6.37 -7.80
CA SER A 340 19.84 6.35 -7.66
C SER A 340 19.25 4.95 -7.44
N ALA A 341 19.89 3.88 -7.94
CA ALA A 341 19.48 2.50 -7.66
C ALA A 341 19.59 2.09 -6.18
N MET A 342 20.35 2.83 -5.35
CA MET A 342 20.54 2.57 -3.92
C MET A 342 19.66 3.45 -3.00
N CYS A 343 18.81 4.32 -3.58
CA CYS A 343 18.06 5.34 -2.84
C CYS A 343 16.68 4.88 -2.32
N ASN A 344 16.17 3.73 -2.77
CA ASN A 344 14.88 3.19 -2.36
C ASN A 344 15.03 2.09 -1.31
N GLU A 345 14.21 2.11 -0.26
CA GLU A 345 14.25 1.17 0.89
C GLU A 345 14.10 -0.30 0.48
N ASP A 346 13.27 -0.58 -0.54
CA ASP A 346 13.00 -1.95 -1.00
C ASP A 346 14.19 -2.63 -1.71
N HIS A 347 15.15 -1.85 -2.25
CA HIS A 347 16.27 -2.31 -3.10
C HIS A 347 15.90 -3.28 -4.23
N LYS A 348 14.62 -3.28 -4.64
CA LYS A 348 14.05 -4.25 -5.57
C LYS A 348 14.80 -4.21 -6.90
N ASN A 349 15.30 -5.37 -7.33
CA ASN A 349 16.11 -5.53 -8.54
C ASN A 349 17.39 -4.65 -8.61
N ALA A 350 17.81 -3.97 -7.54
CA ALA A 350 18.85 -2.92 -7.63
C ALA A 350 20.21 -3.43 -8.16
N LEU A 351 20.58 -4.68 -7.84
CA LEU A 351 21.76 -5.34 -8.40
C LEU A 351 21.61 -5.70 -9.90
N GLU A 352 20.39 -5.95 -10.38
CA GLU A 352 20.09 -6.19 -11.79
C GLU A 352 20.09 -4.87 -12.57
N ALA A 353 19.48 -3.82 -12.01
CA ALA A 353 19.53 -2.45 -12.55
C ALA A 353 20.98 -1.99 -12.72
N LEU A 354 21.81 -2.14 -11.68
CA LEU A 354 23.23 -1.81 -11.72
C LEU A 354 24.00 -2.61 -12.79
N LYS A 355 23.77 -3.94 -12.89
CA LYS A 355 24.39 -4.77 -13.95
C LYS A 355 23.97 -4.33 -15.35
N LEU A 356 22.71 -3.96 -15.53
CA LEU A 356 22.18 -3.46 -16.80
C LEU A 356 22.81 -2.12 -17.17
N LEU A 357 22.80 -1.14 -16.27
CA LEU A 357 23.45 0.17 -16.44
C LEU A 357 24.94 0.00 -16.80
N ARG A 358 25.67 -0.83 -16.06
CA ARG A 358 27.09 -1.10 -16.34
C ARG A 358 27.34 -1.87 -17.64
N SER A 359 26.37 -2.61 -18.17
CA SER A 359 26.48 -3.22 -19.51
C SER A 359 26.38 -2.21 -20.67
N TYR A 360 25.78 -1.03 -20.42
CA TYR A 360 25.77 0.11 -21.34
C TYR A 360 26.86 1.14 -21.01
N SER A 361 27.81 0.79 -20.14
CA SER A 361 28.91 1.66 -19.69
C SER A 361 28.47 2.95 -18.97
N CYS A 362 27.27 2.98 -18.36
CA CYS A 362 26.87 4.11 -17.52
C CYS A 362 27.93 4.37 -16.45
N PRO A 363 28.44 5.61 -16.31
CA PRO A 363 29.57 5.91 -15.45
C PRO A 363 29.19 5.78 -13.97
N TRP A 364 30.18 5.76 -13.08
CA TRP A 364 29.98 5.74 -11.64
C TRP A 364 31.14 6.42 -10.92
N ASP A 365 30.88 6.91 -9.72
CA ASP A 365 31.86 7.55 -8.86
C ASP A 365 32.01 6.77 -7.54
N TRP A 366 32.67 7.37 -6.53
CA TRP A 366 32.82 6.75 -5.21
C TRP A 366 31.52 6.79 -4.39
N MET A 367 30.62 7.73 -4.69
CA MET A 367 29.36 7.93 -3.99
C MET A 367 28.40 6.76 -4.18
N PHE A 368 28.53 5.95 -5.25
CA PHE A 368 27.81 4.68 -5.39
C PHE A 368 28.03 3.75 -4.18
N CYS A 369 29.30 3.44 -3.88
CA CYS A 369 29.64 2.56 -2.77
C CYS A 369 29.24 3.17 -1.42
N TYR A 370 29.32 4.50 -1.30
CA TYR A 370 28.86 5.24 -0.12
C TYR A 370 27.34 5.07 0.12
N HIS A 371 26.50 5.29 -0.89
CA HIS A 371 25.05 5.04 -0.78
C HIS A 371 24.72 3.58 -0.52
N ALA A 372 25.37 2.65 -1.23
CA ALA A 372 25.16 1.22 -1.03
C ALA A 372 25.50 0.75 0.40
N ILE A 373 26.43 1.42 1.10
CA ILE A 373 26.71 1.17 2.53
C ILE A 373 25.69 1.89 3.43
N ILE A 374 25.28 3.13 3.11
CA ILE A 374 24.25 3.86 3.87
C ILE A 374 22.97 3.03 3.97
N SER A 375 22.52 2.48 2.84
CA SER A 375 21.30 1.68 2.71
C SER A 375 21.52 0.19 3.04
N CYS A 376 22.67 -0.19 3.62
CA CYS A 376 23.05 -1.56 4.02
C CYS A 376 23.03 -2.61 2.88
N ASN A 377 23.03 -2.20 1.61
CA ASN A 377 23.07 -3.07 0.44
C ASN A 377 24.51 -3.52 0.12
N PHE A 378 25.10 -4.27 1.07
CA PHE A 378 26.47 -4.76 0.97
C PHE A 378 26.69 -5.69 -0.25
N VAL A 379 25.64 -6.31 -0.79
CA VAL A 379 25.72 -7.16 -1.98
C VAL A 379 25.97 -6.32 -3.24
N ALA A 380 25.25 -5.20 -3.41
CA ALA A 380 25.48 -4.27 -4.51
C ALA A 380 26.85 -3.59 -4.39
N MET A 381 27.23 -3.15 -3.18
CA MET A 381 28.56 -2.59 -2.88
C MET A 381 29.69 -3.57 -3.25
N LEU A 382 29.63 -4.81 -2.76
CA LEU A 382 30.69 -5.81 -3.02
C LEU A 382 30.79 -6.16 -4.50
N TRP A 383 29.66 -6.16 -5.23
CA TRP A 383 29.68 -6.34 -6.68
C TRP A 383 30.33 -5.15 -7.40
N ALA A 384 29.95 -3.92 -7.05
CA ALA A 384 30.50 -2.70 -7.67
C ALA A 384 32.02 -2.58 -7.45
N MET A 385 32.48 -2.76 -6.21
CA MET A 385 33.91 -2.78 -5.84
C MET A 385 34.68 -3.80 -6.69
N ARG A 386 34.16 -5.04 -6.82
CA ARG A 386 34.78 -6.12 -7.62
C ARG A 386 34.81 -5.85 -9.13
N ASN A 387 34.07 -4.85 -9.61
CA ASN A 387 34.02 -4.42 -11.01
C ASN A 387 34.69 -3.05 -11.24
N GLY A 388 35.45 -2.53 -10.25
CA GLY A 388 36.20 -1.28 -10.41
C GLY A 388 35.40 0.00 -10.13
N CYS A 389 34.41 -0.05 -9.24
CA CYS A 389 33.83 1.15 -8.66
C CYS A 389 34.88 1.89 -7.80
N PRO A 390 35.04 3.23 -7.94
CA PRO A 390 35.92 4.02 -7.09
C PRO A 390 35.58 3.90 -5.60
N TRP A 391 36.57 4.14 -4.74
CA TRP A 391 36.45 3.99 -3.30
C TRP A 391 37.31 5.04 -2.58
N THR A 392 36.83 5.56 -1.44
CA THR A 392 37.53 6.55 -0.61
C THR A 392 37.69 6.07 0.83
N ASP A 393 38.58 6.71 1.61
CA ASP A 393 38.75 6.39 3.04
C ASP A 393 37.48 6.69 3.86
N ASP A 394 36.68 7.68 3.44
CA ASP A 394 35.33 7.91 3.97
C ASP A 394 34.37 6.74 3.66
N THR A 395 34.47 6.15 2.47
CA THR A 395 33.69 4.96 2.09
C THR A 395 34.10 3.74 2.92
N PHE A 396 35.40 3.54 3.19
CA PHE A 396 35.85 2.43 4.03
C PHE A 396 35.51 2.63 5.51
N SER A 397 35.70 3.85 6.04
CA SER A 397 35.35 4.14 7.44
C SER A 397 33.84 4.06 7.69
N LEU A 398 32.99 4.42 6.72
CA LEU A 398 31.56 4.14 6.74
C LEU A 398 31.26 2.63 6.67
N LEU A 399 32.04 1.83 5.93
CA LEU A 399 31.93 0.37 5.98
C LEU A 399 32.31 -0.19 7.36
N VAL A 400 33.32 0.37 8.03
CA VAL A 400 33.67 0.00 9.42
C VAL A 400 32.57 0.43 10.39
N GLU A 401 31.92 1.57 10.18
CA GLU A 401 30.72 2.00 10.91
C GLU A 401 29.58 0.96 10.74
N ARG A 402 29.08 0.73 9.53
CA ARG A 402 27.80 0.02 9.31
C ARG A 402 27.93 -1.47 8.99
N GLY A 403 29.05 -1.89 8.42
CA GLY A 403 29.29 -3.26 7.96
C GLY A 403 29.41 -4.29 9.07
N SER A 404 29.20 -5.55 8.72
CA SER A 404 29.57 -6.69 9.54
C SER A 404 31.07 -6.96 9.47
N VAL A 405 31.60 -7.68 10.45
CA VAL A 405 33.01 -8.12 10.48
C VAL A 405 33.37 -8.94 9.23
N THR A 406 32.45 -9.76 8.72
CA THR A 406 32.68 -10.56 7.49
C THR A 406 32.80 -9.68 6.25
N THR A 407 31.92 -8.68 6.08
CA THR A 407 31.96 -7.76 4.93
C THR A 407 33.22 -6.91 4.95
N ILE A 408 33.62 -6.41 6.13
CA ILE A 408 34.87 -5.66 6.31
C ILE A 408 36.09 -6.55 5.97
N GLU A 409 36.08 -7.83 6.36
CA GLU A 409 37.15 -8.76 6.01
C GLU A 409 37.21 -9.08 4.50
N GLU A 410 36.07 -9.27 3.82
CA GLU A 410 36.04 -9.46 2.35
C GLU A 410 36.65 -8.27 1.60
N VAL A 411 36.36 -7.04 2.03
CA VAL A 411 36.89 -5.81 1.41
C VAL A 411 38.38 -5.64 1.69
N LEU A 412 38.84 -5.88 2.93
CA LEU A 412 40.26 -5.86 3.28
C LEU A 412 41.06 -6.92 2.50
N GLN A 413 40.53 -8.14 2.35
CA GLN A 413 41.17 -9.21 1.57
C GLN A 413 41.25 -8.87 0.08
N PHE A 414 40.19 -8.27 -0.49
CA PHE A 414 40.18 -7.84 -1.89
C PHE A 414 41.25 -6.77 -2.15
N PHE A 415 41.26 -5.68 -1.39
CA PHE A 415 42.21 -4.59 -1.62
C PHE A 415 43.66 -4.94 -1.30
N LEU A 416 43.91 -5.88 -0.37
CA LEU A 416 45.26 -6.39 -0.09
C LEU A 416 45.86 -7.16 -1.29
N GLN A 417 45.02 -7.69 -2.19
CA GLN A 417 45.46 -8.42 -3.40
C GLN A 417 45.65 -7.50 -4.63
N HIS A 418 45.20 -6.25 -4.57
CA HIS A 418 45.10 -5.35 -5.74
C HIS A 418 45.87 -4.02 -5.53
N GLU A 419 46.97 -4.04 -4.78
CA GLU A 419 47.89 -2.91 -4.56
C GLU A 419 47.21 -1.58 -4.18
N SER A 420 46.20 -1.66 -3.30
CA SER A 420 45.40 -0.51 -2.86
C SER A 420 46.17 0.49 -1.99
N SER A 421 45.85 1.78 -2.15
CA SER A 421 46.35 2.88 -1.30
C SER A 421 46.01 2.75 0.18
N MET A 422 45.04 1.91 0.56
CA MET A 422 44.71 1.63 1.97
C MET A 422 45.88 1.02 2.77
N PHE A 423 46.91 0.49 2.11
CA PHE A 423 48.02 -0.24 2.74
C PHE A 423 49.40 0.30 2.36
N ILE A 424 50.18 0.68 3.35
CA ILE A 424 51.59 1.08 3.19
C ILE A 424 52.50 -0.13 3.42
N GLN A 425 53.24 -0.54 2.39
CA GLN A 425 54.26 -1.59 2.49
C GLN A 425 55.61 -1.05 3.01
N THR A 426 55.70 -0.77 4.32
CA THR A 426 56.99 -0.44 4.96
C THR A 426 57.74 -1.70 5.41
N THR A 427 58.84 -2.00 4.69
CA THR A 427 59.92 -2.93 5.11
C THR A 427 59.43 -4.24 5.76
N GLY A 428 58.66 -5.03 5.01
CA GLY A 428 58.18 -6.35 5.45
C GLY A 428 57.06 -6.33 6.50
N THR A 429 56.51 -5.15 6.83
CA THR A 429 55.32 -5.01 7.69
C THR A 429 54.16 -4.42 6.91
N LEU A 430 53.00 -5.10 6.96
CA LEU A 430 51.73 -4.54 6.49
C LEU A 430 51.27 -3.48 7.50
N GLN A 431 51.02 -2.26 7.02
CA GLN A 431 50.44 -1.18 7.81
C GLN A 431 49.30 -0.54 7.03
N MET A 432 48.25 -0.11 7.72
CA MET A 432 47.15 0.65 7.13
C MET A 432 47.57 2.12 6.99
N ASP A 433 47.06 2.82 5.98
CA ASP A 433 47.38 4.24 5.77
C ASP A 433 46.93 5.13 6.97
N PRO A 434 47.75 6.10 7.44
CA PRO A 434 47.39 6.96 8.56
C PRO A 434 46.12 7.80 8.37
N ALA A 435 45.80 8.26 7.16
CA ALA A 435 44.58 9.02 6.90
C ALA A 435 43.35 8.12 7.00
N LEU A 436 43.44 6.89 6.47
CA LEU A 436 42.42 5.85 6.63
C LEU A 436 42.22 5.46 8.10
N VAL A 437 43.29 5.34 8.88
CA VAL A 437 43.21 5.13 10.34
C VAL A 437 42.46 6.28 11.02
N GLU A 438 42.76 7.54 10.68
CA GLU A 438 42.07 8.71 11.24
C GLU A 438 40.57 8.75 10.87
N ALA A 439 40.22 8.38 9.64
CA ALA A 439 38.83 8.27 9.19
C ALA A 439 38.06 7.17 9.94
N ILE A 440 38.69 6.00 10.15
CA ILE A 440 38.13 4.89 10.93
C ILE A 440 37.87 5.31 12.38
N ASP A 441 38.86 5.94 13.03
CA ASP A 441 38.78 6.29 14.47
C ASP A 441 37.62 7.24 14.76
N LYS A 442 37.29 8.17 13.85
CA LYS A 442 36.15 9.10 13.95
C LYS A 442 34.77 8.43 13.85
N ARG A 443 34.67 7.27 13.19
CA ARG A 443 33.38 6.61 12.86
C ARG A 443 33.08 5.34 13.65
N ILE A 444 34.11 4.59 14.07
CA ILE A 444 33.95 3.22 14.59
C ILE A 444 33.04 3.12 15.84
N PHE A 445 32.85 4.22 16.58
CA PHE A 445 32.01 4.29 17.77
C PHE A 445 30.55 4.66 17.53
N GLN A 446 30.16 5.13 16.35
CA GLN A 446 28.88 5.82 16.15
C GLN A 446 27.66 4.87 16.08
N SER A 447 27.84 3.63 15.62
CA SER A 447 26.75 2.72 15.21
C SER A 447 26.58 1.45 16.05
N SER A 448 27.61 1.07 16.80
CA SER A 448 27.84 -0.32 17.21
C SER A 448 27.85 -0.48 18.73
N ASN A 449 27.55 -1.68 19.24
CA ASN A 449 27.80 -2.03 20.64
C ASN A 449 29.28 -2.38 20.86
N ASP A 450 29.76 -2.27 22.11
CA ASP A 450 31.17 -2.48 22.45
C ASP A 450 31.74 -3.84 22.00
N TYR A 451 30.91 -4.89 21.94
CA TYR A 451 31.36 -6.20 21.45
C TYR A 451 31.65 -6.18 19.96
N HIS A 452 30.74 -5.64 19.14
CA HIS A 452 31.00 -5.50 17.70
C HIS A 452 32.14 -4.53 17.40
N ILE A 453 32.31 -3.46 18.20
CA ILE A 453 33.47 -2.56 18.10
C ILE A 453 34.77 -3.32 18.37
N ILE A 454 34.83 -4.15 19.42
CA ILE A 454 36.01 -4.96 19.74
C ILE A 454 36.31 -6.01 18.65
N GLU A 455 35.30 -6.68 18.07
CA GLU A 455 35.54 -7.62 16.96
C GLU A 455 36.00 -6.90 15.68
N LYS A 456 35.45 -5.72 15.36
CA LYS A 456 35.93 -4.87 14.26
C LYS A 456 37.38 -4.42 14.47
N LEU A 457 37.72 -3.93 15.68
CA LEU A 457 39.09 -3.54 16.04
C LEU A 457 40.06 -4.72 15.95
N LYS A 458 39.71 -5.90 16.51
CA LYS A 458 40.52 -7.13 16.38
C LYS A 458 40.80 -7.49 14.92
N LEU A 459 39.79 -7.40 14.05
CA LEU A 459 39.94 -7.63 12.61
C LEU A 459 40.90 -6.60 12.00
N LEU A 460 40.66 -5.30 12.20
CA LEU A 460 41.51 -4.26 11.63
C LEU A 460 42.98 -4.42 12.04
N CYS A 461 43.26 -4.78 13.30
CA CYS A 461 44.61 -5.06 13.80
C CYS A 461 45.34 -6.18 13.02
N LYS A 462 44.62 -7.19 12.51
CA LYS A 462 45.18 -8.27 11.67
C LYS A 462 45.66 -7.74 10.31
N TYR A 463 45.10 -6.63 9.84
CA TYR A 463 45.40 -5.97 8.56
C TYR A 463 46.25 -4.69 8.75
N GLY A 464 47.03 -4.59 9.83
CA GLY A 464 48.04 -3.53 10.00
C GLY A 464 47.53 -2.19 10.53
N TYR A 465 46.26 -2.09 10.93
CA TYR A 465 45.73 -0.92 11.62
C TYR A 465 46.42 -0.71 12.98
N LYS A 466 46.81 0.54 13.25
CA LYS A 466 47.42 0.99 14.51
C LYS A 466 46.72 2.27 14.95
N TRP A 467 45.85 2.16 15.94
CA TRP A 467 45.11 3.30 16.47
C TRP A 467 46.03 4.39 17.04
N ASN A 468 45.65 5.66 16.86
CA ASN A 468 46.33 6.79 17.49
C ASN A 468 45.96 6.91 18.99
N GLU A 469 46.46 7.93 19.70
CA GLU A 469 46.07 8.12 21.12
C GLU A 469 44.67 8.75 21.28
N ASN A 470 44.13 9.40 20.24
CA ASN A 470 42.82 10.06 20.26
C ASN A 470 41.68 9.04 20.39
N ILE A 471 41.85 7.80 19.90
CA ILE A 471 40.85 6.73 20.06
C ILE A 471 40.46 6.49 21.52
N ILE A 472 41.38 6.75 22.47
CA ILE A 472 41.14 6.57 23.91
C ILE A 472 40.28 7.72 24.45
N ALA A 473 40.44 8.93 23.91
CA ALA A 473 39.59 10.07 24.23
C ALA A 473 38.18 9.88 23.65
N GLU A 474 38.07 9.54 22.36
CA GLU A 474 36.79 9.27 21.69
C GLU A 474 36.04 8.11 22.37
N ALA A 475 36.71 6.98 22.66
CA ALA A 475 36.10 5.88 23.41
C ALA A 475 35.64 6.28 24.83
N ALA A 476 36.25 7.29 25.46
CA ALA A 476 35.85 7.79 26.78
C ALA A 476 34.68 8.77 26.69
N GLU A 477 34.69 9.68 25.71
CA GLU A 477 33.59 10.61 25.43
C GLU A 477 32.31 9.85 25.05
N GLN A 478 32.44 8.83 24.19
CA GLN A 478 31.35 7.93 23.79
C GLN A 478 31.00 6.87 24.87
N GLY A 479 31.60 6.91 26.07
CA GLY A 479 31.25 6.05 27.22
C GLY A 479 31.59 4.55 27.09
N ARG A 480 32.50 4.17 26.20
CA ARG A 480 32.74 2.79 25.72
C ARG A 480 33.63 1.96 26.64
N LEU A 481 33.16 1.75 27.87
CA LEU A 481 33.93 1.15 28.97
C LEU A 481 34.61 -0.20 28.63
N ARG A 482 33.96 -1.09 27.87
CA ARG A 482 34.57 -2.38 27.52
C ARG A 482 35.64 -2.22 26.43
N VAL A 483 35.45 -1.28 25.51
CA VAL A 483 36.45 -0.97 24.47
C VAL A 483 37.69 -0.35 25.11
N LEU A 484 37.52 0.58 26.07
CA LEU A 484 38.62 1.14 26.86
C LEU A 484 39.42 0.06 27.61
N GLN A 485 38.74 -0.88 28.27
CA GLN A 485 39.39 -2.02 28.94
C GLN A 485 40.21 -2.88 27.96
N TRP A 486 39.66 -3.15 26.76
CA TRP A 486 40.35 -3.92 25.73
C TRP A 486 41.56 -3.18 25.14
N LEU A 487 41.42 -1.88 24.84
CA LEU A 487 42.50 -1.01 24.37
C LEU A 487 43.65 -0.92 25.40
N GLN A 488 43.31 -0.76 26.69
CA GLN A 488 44.28 -0.73 27.78
C GLN A 488 45.03 -2.06 27.89
N TYR A 489 44.31 -3.20 27.88
CA TYR A 489 44.90 -4.54 27.89
C TYR A 489 45.83 -4.78 26.69
N LYS A 490 45.47 -4.31 25.50
CA LYS A 490 46.33 -4.40 24.31
C LYS A 490 47.57 -3.49 24.42
N LYS A 491 47.43 -2.28 24.96
CA LYS A 491 48.56 -1.35 25.19
C LYS A 491 49.54 -1.88 26.26
N THR A 492 49.10 -2.72 27.19
CA THR A 492 49.99 -3.42 28.15
C THR A 492 50.52 -4.76 27.64
N SER A 493 49.86 -5.43 26.69
CA SER A 493 50.30 -6.71 26.12
C SER A 493 51.34 -6.58 24.98
N ASN A 494 51.52 -5.36 24.45
CA ASN A 494 52.52 -5.03 23.42
C ASN A 494 53.76 -4.31 24.00
N ARG A 495 53.96 -4.37 25.33
CA ARG A 495 55.12 -3.83 26.07
C ARG A 495 55.86 -4.94 26.79
#